data_AF-A0A928IQW5-F1
#
_entry.id   AF-A0A928IQW5-F1
#
_cell.length_a   1.000
_cell.length_b   1.000
_cell.length_c   1.000
_cell.angle_alpha   90.00
_cell.angle_beta   90.00
_cell.angle_gamma   90.00
#
_symmetry.space_group_name_H-M   'P 1'
#
loop_
_entity.id
_entity.type
_entity.pdbx_description
1 polymer ?
#
loop_
_entity_poly.entity_id
_entity_poly.type
_entity_poly.pdbx_seq_one_letter_code
_entity_poly.pdbx_strand_id
1 'polypeptide(L)'
;MKKIGKLITEARRSAGLTQEAFAAKLGITPQAVSKWENDVGFPDVALLPDIASILGLSLDALFGVKEEQAQAFSDIFEGLPFICAFENTGCYSDKNGANISADGRDIFFADGSEAHFANGIVINKGRGEIRFYEADAVRKKTQDRKFYTKMTKNAFDSLNIHLAFPAEVKICSIEGREAHIEAEGDGEFIDALELAVDGGCLSLSAKTGRSYNGRSDNKLFLHLPFENGKELSLSVSGSADCEITPWFEMLSFSISGSGDIKAEGCHRLSAKIAGSGDLDLGIVKESGSISVSGSGDVSIGEGKDIYASVAGSGDINISKAVNSFEAKVAGSGDICAGGQLEKLKLDICGSGSFNGKELAVSEADVRVMGSGDIVIDRIKRCSTERLSKNCSYKVNKRG
;
A
#
# COMPACT_ATOMS: atom_id res chain seq x y z
N MET A 1 -22.42 17.21 -22.90
CA MET A 1 -21.74 17.96 -23.98
C MET A 1 -22.63 19.11 -24.44
N LYS A 2 -22.10 20.33 -24.58
CA LYS A 2 -22.78 21.41 -25.32
C LYS A 2 -22.80 21.01 -26.81
N LYS A 3 -23.90 21.27 -27.51
CA LYS A 3 -23.99 20.99 -28.95
C LYS A 3 -23.24 22.07 -29.74
N ILE A 4 -22.55 21.66 -30.80
CA ILE A 4 -21.73 22.53 -31.68
C ILE A 4 -22.50 23.76 -32.20
N GLY A 5 -23.78 23.61 -32.53
CA GLY A 5 -24.64 24.71 -32.98
C GLY A 5 -24.75 25.86 -31.97
N LYS A 6 -24.90 25.52 -30.68
CA LYS A 6 -24.91 26.52 -29.60
C LYS A 6 -23.56 27.18 -29.40
N LEU A 7 -22.47 26.43 -29.55
CA LEU A 7 -21.11 26.97 -29.42
C LEU A 7 -20.78 27.95 -30.55
N ILE A 8 -21.14 27.61 -31.80
CA ILE A 8 -21.03 28.51 -32.95
C ILE A 8 -21.85 29.78 -32.72
N THR A 9 -23.08 29.65 -32.19
CA THR A 9 -23.94 30.80 -31.88
C THR A 9 -23.30 31.74 -30.85
N GLU A 10 -22.83 31.17 -29.73
CA GLU A 10 -22.20 31.93 -28.64
C GLU A 10 -20.93 32.62 -29.13
N ALA A 11 -20.03 31.89 -29.81
CA ALA A 11 -18.76 32.43 -30.29
C ALA A 11 -18.92 33.48 -31.39
N ARG A 12 -19.84 33.27 -32.34
CA ARG A 12 -20.13 34.25 -33.40
C ARG A 12 -20.62 35.56 -32.80
N ARG A 13 -21.53 35.50 -31.83
CA ARG A 13 -22.05 36.69 -31.15
C ARG A 13 -20.97 37.42 -30.35
N SER A 14 -20.09 36.69 -29.67
CA SER A 14 -18.94 37.25 -28.96
C SER A 14 -17.94 37.93 -29.91
N ALA A 15 -17.79 37.42 -31.14
CA ALA A 15 -17.02 38.05 -32.21
C ALA A 15 -17.76 39.22 -32.92
N GLY A 16 -18.97 39.58 -32.49
CA GLY A 16 -19.76 40.68 -33.05
C GLY A 16 -20.28 40.43 -34.47
N LEU A 17 -20.26 39.19 -34.96
CA LEU A 17 -20.65 38.86 -36.33
C LEU A 17 -22.15 38.56 -36.41
N THR A 18 -22.84 39.03 -37.46
CA THR A 18 -24.21 38.56 -37.78
C THR A 18 -24.15 37.19 -38.51
N GLN A 19 -25.27 36.50 -38.65
CA GLN A 19 -25.30 35.23 -39.41
C GLN A 19 -24.88 35.47 -40.88
N GLU A 20 -25.27 36.62 -41.45
CA GLU A 20 -24.92 37.04 -42.80
C GLU A 20 -23.43 37.33 -42.94
N ALA A 21 -22.85 38.08 -42.00
CA ALA A 21 -21.43 38.40 -42.02
C ALA A 21 -20.56 37.15 -41.83
N PHE A 22 -21.00 36.22 -40.98
CA PHE A 22 -20.31 34.95 -40.76
C PHE A 22 -20.40 34.02 -41.98
N ALA A 23 -21.58 33.90 -42.59
CA ALA A 23 -21.80 33.13 -43.81
C ALA A 23 -20.97 33.66 -44.99
N ALA A 24 -20.89 34.99 -45.13
CA ALA A 24 -20.09 35.65 -46.17
C ALA A 24 -18.60 35.31 -46.04
N LYS A 25 -18.05 35.27 -44.81
CA LYS A 25 -16.65 34.89 -44.57
C LYS A 25 -16.35 33.42 -44.88
N LEU A 26 -17.36 32.54 -44.80
CA LEU A 26 -17.25 31.11 -45.08
C LEU A 26 -17.63 30.74 -46.53
N GLY A 27 -18.09 31.70 -47.34
CA GLY A 27 -18.57 31.43 -48.70
C GLY A 27 -19.86 30.60 -48.78
N ILE A 28 -20.69 30.62 -47.73
CA ILE A 28 -21.93 29.84 -47.63
C ILE A 28 -23.15 30.76 -47.49
N THR A 29 -24.35 30.17 -47.49
CA THR A 29 -25.59 30.92 -47.31
C THR A 29 -25.92 31.16 -45.82
N PRO A 30 -26.53 32.30 -45.44
CA PRO A 30 -26.96 32.54 -44.05
C PRO A 30 -27.93 31.47 -43.52
N GLN A 31 -28.71 30.84 -44.40
CA GLN A 31 -29.60 29.73 -44.05
C GLN A 31 -28.81 28.49 -43.57
N ALA A 32 -27.60 28.24 -44.09
CA ALA A 32 -26.75 27.15 -43.61
C ALA A 32 -26.31 27.40 -42.16
N VAL A 33 -25.85 28.61 -41.85
CA VAL A 33 -25.50 29.02 -40.48
C VAL A 33 -26.71 28.89 -39.54
N SER A 34 -27.88 29.36 -39.97
CA SER A 34 -29.11 29.23 -39.18
C SER A 34 -29.48 27.77 -38.89
N LYS A 35 -29.29 26.85 -39.85
CA LYS A 35 -29.50 25.42 -39.61
C LYS A 35 -28.53 24.85 -38.58
N TRP A 36 -27.27 25.28 -38.58
CA TRP A 36 -26.28 24.85 -37.58
C TRP A 36 -26.64 25.35 -36.19
N GLU A 37 -26.96 26.64 -36.07
CA GLU A 37 -27.28 27.28 -34.78
C GLU A 37 -28.56 26.73 -34.13
N ASN A 38 -29.51 26.22 -34.94
CA ASN A 38 -30.77 25.63 -34.48
C ASN A 38 -30.74 24.10 -34.36
N ASP A 39 -29.56 23.46 -34.42
CA ASP A 39 -29.40 21.99 -34.38
C ASP A 39 -30.13 21.23 -35.51
N VAL A 40 -30.44 21.88 -36.63
CA VAL A 40 -31.15 21.28 -37.79
C VAL A 40 -30.15 20.64 -38.78
N GLY A 41 -28.88 21.00 -38.71
CA GLY A 41 -27.81 20.40 -39.51
C GLY A 41 -26.44 20.69 -38.92
N PHE A 42 -25.40 20.08 -39.50
CA PHE A 42 -24.02 20.25 -39.08
C PHE A 42 -23.21 21.00 -40.14
N PRO A 43 -22.17 21.75 -39.73
CA PRO A 43 -21.17 22.22 -40.68
C PRO A 43 -20.50 21.06 -41.39
N ASP A 44 -20.14 21.27 -42.66
CA ASP A 44 -19.28 20.33 -43.37
C ASP A 44 -17.94 20.22 -42.63
N VAL A 45 -17.40 19.01 -42.53
CA VAL A 45 -16.09 18.74 -41.91
C VAL A 45 -15.01 19.60 -42.55
N ALA A 46 -15.10 19.86 -43.86
CA ALA A 46 -14.16 20.71 -44.59
C ALA A 46 -14.18 22.19 -44.13
N LEU A 47 -15.29 22.67 -43.57
CA LEU A 47 -15.44 24.06 -43.11
C LEU A 47 -15.03 24.26 -41.65
N LEU A 48 -14.79 23.19 -40.89
CA LEU A 48 -14.46 23.28 -39.46
C LEU A 48 -13.19 24.08 -39.16
N PRO A 49 -12.07 23.96 -39.92
CA PRO A 49 -10.88 24.76 -39.66
C PRO A 49 -11.12 26.26 -39.86
N ASP A 50 -11.85 26.62 -40.91
CA ASP A 50 -12.17 28.02 -41.21
C ASP A 50 -13.16 28.61 -40.19
N ILE A 51 -14.14 27.80 -39.75
CA ILE A 51 -15.06 28.17 -38.66
C ILE A 51 -14.28 28.46 -37.38
N ALA A 52 -13.35 27.56 -36.99
CA ALA A 52 -12.52 27.72 -35.81
C ALA A 52 -11.65 29.00 -35.90
N SER A 53 -11.00 29.21 -37.04
CA SER A 53 -10.18 30.39 -37.33
C SER A 53 -10.96 31.71 -37.26
N ILE A 54 -12.13 31.79 -37.91
CA ILE A 54 -12.97 33.00 -37.93
C ILE A 54 -13.52 33.34 -36.54
N LEU A 55 -13.82 32.31 -35.74
CA LEU A 55 -14.38 32.47 -34.39
C LEU A 55 -13.30 32.62 -33.30
N GLY A 56 -12.02 32.49 -33.64
CA GLY A 56 -10.92 32.56 -32.68
C GLY A 56 -10.93 31.40 -31.67
N LEU A 57 -11.39 30.22 -32.09
CA LEU A 57 -11.47 29.01 -31.26
C LEU A 57 -10.50 27.94 -31.77
N SER A 58 -10.04 27.05 -30.88
CA SER A 58 -9.46 25.77 -31.28
C SER A 58 -10.56 24.82 -31.79
N LEU A 59 -10.21 23.82 -32.61
CA LEU A 59 -11.16 22.80 -33.06
C LEU A 59 -11.76 22.05 -31.86
N ASP A 60 -10.96 21.77 -30.83
CA ASP A 60 -11.43 21.13 -29.59
C ASP A 60 -12.49 21.99 -28.86
N ALA A 61 -12.25 23.29 -28.74
CA ALA A 61 -13.21 24.23 -28.17
C ALA A 61 -14.51 24.31 -28.99
N LEU A 62 -14.43 24.19 -30.33
CA LEU A 62 -15.59 24.16 -31.22
C LEU A 62 -16.49 22.93 -30.97
N PHE A 63 -15.90 21.79 -30.60
CA PHE A 63 -16.64 20.57 -30.23
C PHE A 63 -17.03 20.51 -28.75
N GLY A 64 -16.75 21.56 -27.97
CA GLY A 64 -17.09 21.64 -26.56
C GLY A 64 -16.20 20.76 -25.68
N VAL A 65 -15.03 20.36 -26.20
CA VAL A 65 -13.94 19.82 -25.41
C VAL A 65 -13.30 21.01 -24.70
N LYS A 66 -13.49 21.10 -23.39
CA LYS A 66 -12.73 22.09 -22.60
C LYS A 66 -11.27 21.65 -22.64
N GLU A 67 -10.37 22.54 -23.02
CA GLU A 67 -8.94 22.33 -22.83
C GLU A 67 -8.67 22.11 -21.34
N GLU A 68 -8.53 20.84 -20.93
CA GLU A 68 -7.98 20.42 -19.63
C GLU A 68 -6.46 20.66 -19.57
N GLN A 69 -5.95 21.69 -20.26
CA GLN A 69 -4.53 22.02 -20.25
C GLN A 69 -4.13 22.81 -18.98
N ALA A 70 -5.06 23.56 -18.37
CA ALA A 70 -4.77 24.36 -17.18
C ALA A 70 -4.67 23.55 -15.86
N GLN A 71 -4.79 22.23 -15.89
CA GLN A 71 -4.80 21.39 -14.67
C GLN A 71 -3.76 20.27 -14.68
N ALA A 72 -2.77 20.34 -15.58
CA ALA A 72 -1.72 19.33 -15.71
C ALA A 72 -0.48 19.60 -14.84
N PHE A 73 -0.25 20.85 -14.45
CA PHE A 73 0.90 21.29 -13.66
C PHE A 73 0.41 21.96 -12.37
N SER A 74 1.00 21.60 -11.24
CA SER A 74 0.72 22.22 -9.94
C SER A 74 1.43 23.57 -9.81
N ASP A 75 0.92 24.51 -9.02
CA ASP A 75 1.61 25.80 -8.77
C ASP A 75 2.99 25.64 -8.11
N ILE A 76 3.20 24.54 -7.36
CA ILE A 76 4.46 24.20 -6.70
C ILE A 76 4.70 22.70 -6.85
N PHE A 77 5.90 22.29 -7.29
CA PHE A 77 6.30 20.89 -7.39
C PHE A 77 7.73 20.69 -6.86
N GLU A 78 7.92 19.69 -5.99
CA GLU A 78 9.18 19.44 -5.26
C GLU A 78 9.76 20.68 -4.56
N GLY A 79 8.87 21.57 -4.08
CA GLY A 79 9.25 22.80 -3.36
C GLY A 79 9.62 23.97 -4.26
N LEU A 80 9.57 23.81 -5.60
CA LEU A 80 9.84 24.87 -6.56
C LEU A 80 8.52 25.41 -7.15
N PRO A 81 8.37 26.74 -7.32
CA PRO A 81 7.17 27.31 -7.93
C PRO A 81 7.17 27.13 -9.44
N PHE A 82 5.99 26.96 -10.01
CA PHE A 82 5.78 26.84 -11.44
C PHE A 82 6.05 28.16 -12.16
N ILE A 83 6.79 28.09 -13.27
CA ILE A 83 7.13 29.24 -14.11
C ILE A 83 6.26 29.25 -15.36
N CYS A 84 6.35 28.20 -16.17
CA CYS A 84 5.58 28.02 -17.39
C CYS A 84 5.66 26.57 -17.88
N ALA A 85 4.89 26.23 -18.91
CA ALA A 85 4.97 24.94 -19.57
C ALA A 85 5.02 25.12 -21.09
N PHE A 86 5.66 24.15 -21.75
CA PHE A 86 5.64 23.99 -23.19
C PHE A 86 5.31 22.53 -23.51
N GLU A 87 4.28 22.31 -24.32
CA GLU A 87 3.72 20.97 -24.60
C GLU A 87 3.44 20.18 -23.31
N ASN A 88 4.06 19.01 -23.13
CA ASN A 88 3.86 18.15 -21.96
C ASN A 88 4.91 18.38 -20.87
N THR A 89 5.68 19.48 -20.91
CA THR A 89 6.78 19.72 -19.95
C THR A 89 6.59 21.05 -19.23
N GLY A 90 6.59 21.02 -17.91
CA GLY A 90 6.52 22.19 -17.04
C GLY A 90 7.88 22.56 -16.48
N CYS A 91 8.17 23.85 -16.39
CA CYS A 91 9.37 24.41 -15.76
C CYS A 91 9.03 24.96 -14.37
N TYR A 92 9.85 24.59 -13.38
CA TYR A 92 9.73 25.02 -12.00
C TYR A 92 11.07 25.58 -11.53
N SER A 93 11.04 26.71 -10.83
CA SER A 93 12.26 27.40 -10.42
C SER A 93 12.01 28.38 -9.28
N ASP A 94 12.90 28.43 -8.30
CA ASP A 94 12.89 29.44 -7.22
C ASP A 94 13.66 30.72 -7.60
N LYS A 95 14.15 30.81 -8.85
CA LYS A 95 14.87 31.98 -9.35
C LYS A 95 13.95 33.13 -9.74
N ASN A 96 14.44 34.35 -9.55
CA ASN A 96 13.70 35.57 -9.83
C ASN A 96 13.84 36.04 -11.28
N GLY A 97 12.82 36.78 -11.75
CA GLY A 97 12.86 37.53 -13.00
C GLY A 97 12.85 36.65 -14.26
N ALA A 98 12.09 35.56 -14.25
CA ALA A 98 11.89 34.73 -15.43
C ALA A 98 11.19 35.52 -16.55
N ASN A 99 11.78 35.50 -17.74
CA ASN A 99 11.25 36.07 -18.96
C ASN A 99 11.17 34.98 -20.04
N ILE A 100 9.99 34.80 -20.62
CA ILE A 100 9.68 33.68 -21.52
C ILE A 100 9.72 34.20 -22.96
N SER A 101 10.37 33.45 -23.87
CA SER A 101 10.40 33.78 -25.29
C SER A 101 8.99 33.81 -25.89
N ALA A 102 8.80 34.56 -26.97
CA ALA A 102 7.48 34.75 -27.60
C ALA A 102 6.84 33.44 -28.12
N ASP A 103 7.66 32.43 -28.42
CA ASP A 103 7.23 31.09 -28.83
C ASP A 103 7.08 30.11 -27.66
N GLY A 104 7.37 30.55 -26.42
CA GLY A 104 7.24 29.77 -25.19
C GLY A 104 8.34 28.72 -24.98
N ARG A 105 9.36 28.66 -25.84
CA ARG A 105 10.37 27.57 -25.84
C ARG A 105 11.57 27.82 -24.95
N ASP A 106 11.86 29.07 -24.64
CA ASP A 106 13.04 29.47 -23.89
C ASP A 106 12.66 30.37 -22.71
N ILE A 107 13.39 30.23 -21.61
CA ILE A 107 13.22 31.02 -20.38
C ILE A 107 14.56 31.60 -20.00
N PHE A 108 14.59 32.91 -19.73
CA PHE A 108 15.75 33.66 -19.29
C PHE A 108 15.51 34.24 -17.90
N PHE A 109 16.46 34.03 -16.99
CA PHE A 109 16.37 34.54 -15.60
C PHE A 109 17.29 35.75 -15.41
N ALA A 110 17.01 36.56 -14.39
CA ALA A 110 17.74 37.81 -14.13
C ALA A 110 19.24 37.61 -13.81
N ASP A 111 19.62 36.42 -13.32
CA ASP A 111 21.03 36.04 -13.05
C ASP A 111 21.78 35.52 -14.29
N GLY A 112 21.12 35.53 -15.45
CA GLY A 112 21.63 35.01 -16.71
C GLY A 112 21.46 33.50 -16.87
N SER A 113 20.71 32.82 -16.00
CA SER A 113 20.32 31.42 -16.23
C SER A 113 19.35 31.29 -17.40
N GLU A 114 19.39 30.15 -18.06
CA GLU A 114 18.63 29.89 -19.28
C GLU A 114 18.02 28.48 -19.21
N ALA A 115 16.82 28.29 -19.74
CA ALA A 115 16.16 26.99 -19.82
C ALA A 115 15.46 26.83 -21.17
N HIS A 116 15.74 25.74 -21.88
CA HIS A 116 15.33 25.52 -23.26
C HIS A 116 14.50 24.22 -23.35
N PHE A 117 13.20 24.34 -23.63
CA PHE A 117 12.29 23.18 -23.68
C PHE A 117 12.59 22.24 -24.85
N ALA A 118 13.02 22.77 -25.99
CA ALA A 118 13.20 22.00 -27.23
C ALA A 118 14.23 20.85 -27.12
N ASN A 119 15.20 20.99 -26.21
CA ASN A 119 16.27 20.03 -25.99
C ASN A 119 16.47 19.66 -24.50
N GLY A 120 15.61 20.17 -23.62
CA GLY A 120 15.69 19.93 -22.18
C GLY A 120 16.93 20.52 -21.51
N ILE A 121 17.61 21.48 -22.14
CA ILE A 121 18.84 22.06 -21.60
C ILE A 121 18.52 23.13 -20.56
N VAL A 122 19.18 23.04 -19.41
CA VAL A 122 19.19 24.07 -18.36
C VAL A 122 20.62 24.57 -18.17
N ILE A 123 20.82 25.88 -18.33
CA ILE A 123 22.06 26.59 -18.01
C ILE A 123 21.83 27.36 -16.71
N ASN A 124 22.16 26.74 -15.58
CA ASN A 124 21.96 27.36 -14.27
C ASN A 124 23.19 28.20 -13.88
N LYS A 125 23.00 29.52 -13.75
CA LYS A 125 23.99 30.49 -13.24
C LYS A 125 23.49 31.05 -11.91
N GLY A 126 24.37 31.35 -10.94
CA GLY A 126 23.94 31.90 -9.64
C GLY A 126 23.33 30.87 -8.68
N ARG A 127 22.49 31.34 -7.72
CA ARG A 127 21.83 30.49 -6.70
C ARG A 127 20.41 30.13 -7.13
N GLY A 128 19.87 29.03 -6.60
CA GLY A 128 18.53 28.53 -6.93
C GLY A 128 18.57 27.40 -7.96
N GLU A 129 17.41 26.78 -8.19
CA GLU A 129 17.22 25.62 -9.06
C GLU A 129 16.25 25.91 -10.20
N ILE A 130 16.46 25.25 -11.34
CA ILE A 130 15.52 25.20 -12.46
C ILE A 130 15.34 23.72 -12.79
N ARG A 131 14.10 23.25 -12.85
CA ARG A 131 13.78 21.86 -13.16
C ARG A 131 12.65 21.76 -14.17
N PHE A 132 12.78 20.79 -15.06
CA PHE A 132 11.71 20.39 -15.96
C PHE A 132 11.05 19.11 -15.45
N TYR A 133 9.72 19.07 -15.50
CA TYR A 133 8.95 17.88 -15.20
C TYR A 133 7.89 17.67 -16.27
N GLU A 134 7.75 16.43 -16.73
CA GLU A 134 6.66 16.05 -17.62
C GLU A 134 5.32 16.08 -16.88
N ALA A 135 4.25 16.47 -17.57
CA ALA A 135 2.93 16.62 -16.98
C ALA A 135 2.41 15.29 -16.42
N ASP A 136 2.77 14.14 -17.01
CA ASP A 136 2.39 12.83 -16.47
C ASP A 136 3.16 12.48 -15.19
N ALA A 137 4.41 12.91 -15.05
CA ALA A 137 5.19 12.74 -13.82
C ALA A 137 4.66 13.64 -12.70
N VAL A 138 4.30 14.88 -13.03
CA VAL A 138 3.65 15.81 -12.10
C VAL A 138 2.26 15.30 -11.72
N ARG A 139 1.42 14.90 -12.68
CA ARG A 139 0.07 14.35 -12.44
C ARG A 139 0.11 13.13 -11.55
N LYS A 140 0.99 12.15 -11.80
CA LYS A 140 1.17 10.99 -10.92
C LYS A 140 1.48 11.44 -9.49
N LYS A 141 2.53 12.25 -9.29
CA LYS A 141 2.93 12.74 -7.95
C LYS A 141 1.96 13.72 -7.28
N THR A 142 1.11 14.41 -8.04
CA THR A 142 0.16 15.40 -7.52
C THR A 142 -1.22 14.77 -7.26
N GLN A 143 -1.62 13.73 -8.00
CA GLN A 143 -2.70 12.82 -7.60
C GLN A 143 -2.30 11.92 -6.42
N ASP A 144 -0.99 11.72 -6.18
CA ASP A 144 -0.42 10.94 -5.07
C ASP A 144 -0.66 11.57 -3.66
N ARG A 145 -1.61 12.50 -3.48
CA ARG A 145 -1.99 13.09 -2.17
C ARG A 145 -3.49 12.92 -1.84
N LYS A 146 -3.87 11.69 -1.54
CA LYS A 146 -4.26 11.16 -0.20
C LYS A 146 -4.79 12.17 0.82
N PHE A 147 -5.90 11.82 1.51
CA PHE A 147 -6.10 11.81 2.98
C PHE A 147 -7.58 11.52 3.27
N TYR A 148 -7.93 10.27 3.54
CA TYR A 148 -9.23 9.92 4.11
C TYR A 148 -9.12 9.96 5.63
N THR A 149 -9.89 10.81 6.30
CA THR A 149 -10.10 10.74 7.75
C THR A 149 -11.55 11.05 8.01
N LYS A 150 -12.28 10.10 8.61
CA LYS A 150 -13.06 10.29 9.85
C LYS A 150 -13.86 9.04 10.21
N MET A 151 -13.50 8.40 11.32
CA MET A 151 -14.48 7.75 12.19
C MET A 151 -14.18 8.11 13.66
N THR A 152 -14.94 9.07 14.15
CA THR A 152 -15.11 9.30 15.58
C THR A 152 -16.27 8.42 16.06
N LYS A 153 -15.98 7.25 16.66
CA LYS A 153 -16.94 6.55 17.54
C LYS A 153 -16.18 5.82 18.66
N ASN A 154 -16.56 6.13 19.89
CA ASN A 154 -15.84 5.79 21.13
C ASN A 154 -16.07 4.37 21.66
N ALA A 155 -16.31 3.35 20.82
CA ALA A 155 -16.64 2.04 21.39
C ALA A 155 -16.27 0.88 20.48
N PHE A 156 -15.04 0.84 19.96
CA PHE A 156 -14.49 -0.42 19.47
C PHE A 156 -13.22 -0.75 20.27
N ASP A 157 -13.10 -2.02 20.59
CA ASP A 157 -11.91 -2.63 21.19
C ASP A 157 -11.45 -3.82 20.34
N SER A 158 -12.16 -4.12 19.26
CA SER A 158 -11.80 -5.13 18.27
C SER A 158 -11.61 -4.56 16.87
N LEU A 159 -10.75 -5.20 16.10
CA LEU A 159 -10.41 -4.86 14.72
C LEU A 159 -10.51 -6.09 13.83
N ASN A 160 -11.05 -5.90 12.63
CA ASN A 160 -11.03 -6.89 11.57
C ASN A 160 -10.49 -6.23 10.31
N ILE A 161 -9.30 -6.65 9.87
CA ILE A 161 -8.60 -6.07 8.74
C ILE A 161 -8.42 -7.16 7.69
N HIS A 162 -9.00 -6.96 6.51
CA HIS A 162 -8.86 -7.87 5.38
C HIS A 162 -8.26 -7.13 4.17
N LEU A 163 -6.98 -7.38 3.90
CA LEU A 163 -6.21 -6.72 2.84
C LEU A 163 -5.97 -7.70 1.70
N ALA A 164 -6.37 -7.30 0.49
CA ALA A 164 -6.18 -8.06 -0.75
C ALA A 164 -5.27 -7.35 -1.75
N PHE A 165 -4.47 -6.42 -1.26
CA PHE A 165 -3.53 -5.62 -2.04
C PHE A 165 -2.23 -5.46 -1.25
N PRO A 166 -1.10 -5.20 -1.93
CA PRO A 166 0.14 -4.79 -1.27
C PRO A 166 -0.05 -3.45 -0.57
N ALA A 167 0.32 -3.40 0.72
CA ALA A 167 0.35 -2.17 1.50
C ALA A 167 1.28 -2.34 2.71
N GLU A 168 1.89 -1.24 3.14
CA GLU A 168 2.48 -1.10 4.47
C GLU A 168 1.37 -0.72 5.45
N VAL A 169 1.13 -1.54 6.48
CA VAL A 169 0.10 -1.28 7.49
C VAL A 169 0.73 -1.06 8.85
N LYS A 170 0.40 0.06 9.47
CA LYS A 170 0.89 0.42 10.79
C LYS A 170 -0.26 0.67 11.74
N ILE A 171 -0.31 -0.10 12.81
CA ILE A 171 -1.29 0.04 13.88
C ILE A 171 -0.55 0.54 15.13
N CYS A 172 -0.91 1.72 15.60
CA CYS A 172 -0.32 2.34 16.77
C CYS A 172 -1.35 2.88 17.75
N SER A 173 -1.02 2.86 19.04
CA SER A 173 -1.81 3.54 20.05
C SER A 173 -1.47 5.03 20.06
N ILE A 174 -2.46 5.85 20.37
CA ILE A 174 -2.31 7.29 20.55
C ILE A 174 -3.02 7.74 21.83
N GLU A 175 -2.55 8.84 22.39
CA GLU A 175 -3.28 9.55 23.43
C GLU A 175 -4.50 10.24 22.82
N GLY A 176 -5.69 9.89 23.31
CA GLY A 176 -6.91 10.49 22.81
C GLY A 176 -8.14 9.65 23.09
N ARG A 177 -9.27 10.07 22.52
CA ARG A 177 -10.54 9.33 22.60
C ARG A 177 -11.04 8.85 21.24
N GLU A 178 -10.40 9.31 20.17
CA GLU A 178 -10.84 9.07 18.81
C GLU A 178 -9.77 8.27 18.07
N ALA A 179 -10.21 7.36 17.21
CA ALA A 179 -9.33 6.67 16.30
C ALA A 179 -9.10 7.53 15.05
N HIS A 180 -7.87 7.57 14.57
CA HIS A 180 -7.51 8.20 13.30
C HIS A 180 -7.04 7.13 12.34
N ILE A 181 -7.66 7.06 11.18
CA ILE A 181 -7.30 6.13 10.12
C ILE A 181 -6.88 6.99 8.94
N GLU A 182 -5.68 6.73 8.42
CA GLU A 182 -5.10 7.45 7.30
C GLU A 182 -4.69 6.44 6.24
N ALA A 183 -5.15 6.66 5.01
CA ALA A 183 -4.79 5.84 3.86
C ALA A 183 -3.98 6.68 2.87
N GLU A 184 -2.82 6.14 2.52
CA GLU A 184 -1.82 6.74 1.67
C GLU A 184 -1.64 5.79 0.45
N GLY A 185 -2.36 5.91 -0.67
CA GLY A 185 -2.01 5.15 -1.89
C GLY A 185 -2.45 5.76 -3.22
N ASP A 186 -2.42 4.96 -4.27
CA ASP A 186 -3.03 5.30 -5.55
C ASP A 186 -4.57 5.32 -5.47
N GLY A 187 -5.23 5.89 -6.48
CA GLY A 187 -6.69 6.03 -6.47
C GLY A 187 -7.44 4.69 -6.41
N GLU A 188 -6.92 3.63 -7.02
CA GLU A 188 -7.57 2.31 -7.01
C GLU A 188 -7.52 1.68 -5.61
N PHE A 189 -6.40 1.82 -4.91
CA PHE A 189 -6.27 1.43 -3.51
C PHE A 189 -7.23 2.22 -2.61
N ILE A 190 -7.27 3.56 -2.74
CA ILE A 190 -8.13 4.40 -1.91
C ILE A 190 -9.61 4.11 -2.14
N ASP A 191 -10.04 3.94 -3.40
CA ASP A 191 -11.44 3.67 -3.76
C ASP A 191 -11.91 2.26 -3.35
N ALA A 192 -10.97 1.32 -3.17
CA ALA A 192 -11.25 -0.05 -2.76
C ALA A 192 -11.42 -0.21 -1.24
N LEU A 193 -10.95 0.74 -0.43
CA LEU A 193 -11.03 0.68 1.02
C LEU A 193 -12.45 0.94 1.52
N GLU A 194 -13.02 -0.04 2.22
CA GLU A 194 -14.27 0.08 2.95
C GLU A 194 -14.03 0.03 4.46
N LEU A 195 -14.66 0.96 5.17
CA LEU A 195 -14.61 1.09 6.62
C LEU A 195 -16.02 0.97 7.19
N ALA A 196 -16.20 0.06 8.13
CA ALA A 196 -17.45 -0.13 8.84
C ALA A 196 -17.18 -0.38 10.33
N VAL A 197 -18.03 0.16 11.20
CA VAL A 197 -18.03 -0.19 12.63
C VAL A 197 -19.38 -0.77 12.98
N ASP A 198 -19.37 -2.01 13.46
CA ASP A 198 -20.54 -2.71 13.94
C ASP A 198 -20.20 -3.51 15.20
N GLY A 199 -21.12 -3.52 16.17
CA GLY A 199 -20.98 -4.33 17.40
C GLY A 199 -19.70 -4.09 18.23
N GLY A 200 -19.02 -2.94 18.06
CA GLY A 200 -17.74 -2.65 18.71
C GLY A 200 -16.51 -3.25 18.03
N CYS A 201 -16.65 -3.66 16.77
CA CYS A 201 -15.55 -4.06 15.90
C CYS A 201 -15.41 -3.07 14.75
N LEU A 202 -14.19 -2.58 14.54
CA LEU A 202 -13.81 -1.82 13.35
C LEU A 202 -13.39 -2.79 12.24
N SER A 203 -14.19 -2.87 11.18
CA SER A 203 -13.89 -3.65 9.97
C SER A 203 -13.30 -2.75 8.89
N LEU A 204 -12.12 -3.11 8.39
CA LEU A 204 -11.49 -2.53 7.21
C LEU A 204 -11.31 -3.63 6.17
N SER A 205 -11.93 -3.47 5.01
CA SER A 205 -11.89 -4.47 3.93
C SER A 205 -11.63 -3.84 2.57
N ALA A 206 -10.89 -4.55 1.74
CA ALA A 206 -10.79 -4.28 0.31
C ALA A 206 -12.03 -4.80 -0.43
N LYS A 207 -12.70 -3.99 -1.25
CA LYS A 207 -13.73 -4.49 -2.17
C LYS A 207 -13.17 -5.60 -3.05
N THR A 208 -13.79 -6.77 -3.00
CA THR A 208 -13.43 -7.93 -3.83
C THR A 208 -14.13 -7.85 -5.20
N GLY A 209 -13.40 -8.06 -6.29
CA GLY A 209 -14.00 -8.16 -7.63
C GLY A 209 -13.09 -7.84 -8.82
N ARG A 210 -11.90 -7.27 -8.61
CA ARG A 210 -10.90 -7.03 -9.67
C ARG A 210 -9.52 -7.44 -9.18
N SER A 211 -8.69 -7.97 -10.09
CA SER A 211 -7.26 -8.16 -9.82
C SER A 211 -6.65 -6.79 -9.60
N TYR A 212 -6.16 -6.52 -8.40
CA TYR A 212 -5.49 -5.27 -8.09
C TYR A 212 -4.17 -5.23 -8.89
N ASN A 213 -4.07 -4.31 -9.84
CA ASN A 213 -2.87 -4.05 -10.64
C ASN A 213 -2.24 -2.69 -10.30
N GLY A 214 -2.60 -2.11 -9.16
CA GLY A 214 -2.06 -0.84 -8.69
C GLY A 214 -0.64 -0.98 -8.13
N ARG A 215 -0.13 0.13 -7.58
CA ARG A 215 1.25 0.19 -7.06
C ARG A 215 1.39 -0.61 -5.77
N SER A 216 2.62 -0.91 -5.40
CA SER A 216 2.97 -1.64 -4.18
C SER A 216 3.32 -0.75 -2.98
N ASP A 217 3.40 0.57 -3.16
CA ASP A 217 3.83 1.54 -2.13
C ASP A 217 2.65 2.22 -1.40
N ASN A 218 1.50 1.54 -1.36
CA ASN A 218 0.37 1.96 -0.55
C ASN A 218 0.70 1.84 0.93
N LYS A 219 0.12 2.72 1.73
CA LYS A 219 0.25 2.72 3.17
C LYS A 219 -1.09 2.92 3.84
N LEU A 220 -1.24 2.31 5.00
CA LEU A 220 -2.43 2.38 5.82
C LEU A 220 -2.01 2.53 7.28
N PHE A 221 -2.36 3.66 7.89
CA PHE A 221 -2.04 3.97 9.27
C PHE A 221 -3.32 3.98 10.11
N LEU A 222 -3.32 3.19 11.19
CA LEU A 222 -4.39 3.15 12.17
C LEU A 222 -3.82 3.63 13.51
N HIS A 223 -4.34 4.75 13.98
CA HIS A 223 -4.04 5.33 15.28
C HIS A 223 -5.23 5.06 16.20
N LEU A 224 -5.05 4.19 17.18
CA LEU A 224 -6.11 3.70 18.07
C LEU A 224 -6.05 4.41 19.43
N PRO A 225 -7.20 4.76 20.04
CA PRO A 225 -7.23 5.46 21.33
C PRO A 225 -7.06 4.52 22.53
N PHE A 226 -6.40 3.37 22.33
CA PHE A 226 -6.15 2.38 23.36
C PHE A 226 -4.82 1.66 23.11
N GLU A 227 -4.15 1.27 24.20
CA GLU A 227 -2.97 0.40 24.16
C GLU A 227 -3.32 -1.09 24.20
N ASN A 228 -4.54 -1.42 24.66
CA ASN A 228 -4.99 -2.80 24.82
C ASN A 228 -6.39 -2.96 24.21
N GLY A 229 -6.52 -3.82 23.22
CA GLY A 229 -7.78 -4.22 22.61
C GLY A 229 -8.20 -5.65 22.99
N LYS A 230 -9.42 -6.03 22.64
CA LYS A 230 -9.94 -7.39 22.82
C LYS A 230 -9.43 -8.32 21.71
N GLU A 231 -9.69 -7.99 20.46
CA GLU A 231 -9.35 -8.87 19.33
C GLU A 231 -8.86 -8.10 18.12
N LEU A 232 -7.76 -8.54 17.51
CA LEU A 232 -7.37 -8.12 16.17
C LEU A 232 -7.35 -9.35 15.27
N SER A 233 -8.26 -9.37 14.30
CA SER A 233 -8.21 -10.28 13.17
C SER A 233 -7.57 -9.56 11.99
N LEU A 234 -6.45 -10.09 11.50
CA LEU A 234 -5.72 -9.54 10.36
C LEU A 234 -5.53 -10.64 9.32
N SER A 235 -6.13 -10.43 8.16
CA SER A 235 -5.98 -11.26 6.98
C SER A 235 -5.18 -10.48 5.94
N VAL A 236 -3.97 -10.97 5.68
CA VAL A 236 -3.08 -10.42 4.66
C VAL A 236 -3.08 -11.38 3.48
N SER A 237 -3.45 -10.89 2.30
CA SER A 237 -3.26 -11.61 1.05
C SER A 237 -2.38 -10.80 0.09
N GLY A 238 -1.39 -11.48 -0.50
CA GLY A 238 -0.34 -10.82 -1.29
C GLY A 238 0.90 -10.53 -0.45
N SER A 239 1.43 -9.31 -0.55
CA SER A 239 2.73 -8.89 0.03
C SER A 239 2.57 -7.68 0.96
N ALA A 240 1.52 -7.65 1.78
CA ALA A 240 1.31 -6.55 2.71
C ALA A 240 2.08 -6.79 4.01
N ASP A 241 2.84 -5.80 4.45
CA ASP A 241 3.62 -5.87 5.67
C ASP A 241 2.93 -5.10 6.78
N CYS A 242 2.85 -5.68 7.97
CA CYS A 242 2.07 -5.13 9.08
C CYS A 242 2.93 -4.97 10.33
N GLU A 243 2.87 -3.79 10.95
CA GLU A 243 3.49 -3.50 12.24
C GLU A 243 2.41 -3.10 13.26
N ILE A 244 2.35 -3.83 14.38
CA ILE A 244 1.31 -3.72 15.40
C ILE A 244 1.95 -3.46 16.76
N THR A 245 1.74 -2.27 17.30
CA THR A 245 2.26 -1.90 18.63
C THR A 245 1.26 -2.10 19.77
N PRO A 246 -0.06 -1.90 19.62
CA PRO A 246 -1.00 -2.17 20.70
C PRO A 246 -1.10 -3.67 21.02
N TRP A 247 -1.34 -3.97 22.28
CA TRP A 247 -1.59 -5.32 22.77
C TRP A 247 -3.04 -5.72 22.55
N PHE A 248 -3.28 -7.02 22.38
CA PHE A 248 -4.63 -7.57 22.27
C PHE A 248 -4.81 -8.81 23.16
N GLU A 249 -6.03 -9.02 23.68
CA GLU A 249 -6.37 -10.28 24.34
C GLU A 249 -6.27 -11.46 23.36
N MET A 250 -6.66 -11.24 22.10
CA MET A 250 -6.57 -12.21 21.01
C MET A 250 -5.98 -11.58 19.74
N LEU A 251 -4.90 -12.17 19.23
CA LEU A 251 -4.41 -11.93 17.87
C LEU A 251 -4.75 -13.13 16.98
N SER A 252 -5.47 -12.86 15.88
CA SER A 252 -5.88 -13.84 14.88
C SER A 252 -5.30 -13.44 13.52
N PHE A 253 -4.18 -14.06 13.14
CA PHE A 253 -3.46 -13.77 11.91
C PHE A 253 -3.68 -14.84 10.85
N SER A 254 -3.97 -14.41 9.62
CA SER A 254 -4.04 -15.25 8.43
C SER A 254 -3.21 -14.61 7.31
N ILE A 255 -2.01 -15.12 7.10
CA ILE A 255 -1.10 -14.68 6.04
C ILE A 255 -1.25 -15.66 4.87
N SER A 256 -1.65 -15.15 3.71
CA SER A 256 -1.74 -15.90 2.44
C SER A 256 -0.93 -15.18 1.37
N GLY A 257 0.37 -15.49 1.28
CA GLY A 257 1.30 -14.80 0.39
C GLY A 257 2.69 -14.67 1.01
N SER A 258 3.31 -13.51 0.82
CA SER A 258 4.69 -13.21 1.22
C SER A 258 4.81 -11.96 2.09
N GLY A 259 3.71 -11.50 2.67
CA GLY A 259 3.70 -10.34 3.55
C GLY A 259 4.04 -10.71 4.99
N ASP A 260 4.74 -9.83 5.68
CA ASP A 260 5.27 -10.08 7.01
C ASP A 260 4.42 -9.40 8.09
N ILE A 261 4.36 -10.00 9.28
CA ILE A 261 3.67 -9.40 10.43
C ILE A 261 4.66 -9.26 11.58
N LYS A 262 4.76 -8.04 12.10
CA LYS A 262 5.45 -7.74 13.35
C LYS A 262 4.47 -7.24 14.40
N ALA A 263 4.51 -7.82 15.60
CA ALA A 263 3.67 -7.40 16.70
C ALA A 263 4.40 -7.42 18.06
N GLU A 264 4.09 -6.49 18.96
CA GLU A 264 4.74 -6.44 20.27
C GLU A 264 4.30 -7.55 21.22
N GLY A 265 3.00 -7.88 21.25
CA GLY A 265 2.53 -8.99 22.08
C GLY A 265 1.02 -9.14 22.18
N CYS A 266 0.60 -10.26 22.76
CA CYS A 266 -0.79 -10.56 23.05
C CYS A 266 -0.94 -11.52 24.22
N HIS A 267 -2.18 -11.69 24.67
CA HIS A 267 -2.51 -12.77 25.60
C HIS A 267 -2.61 -14.11 24.87
N ARG A 268 -3.41 -14.16 23.81
CA ARG A 268 -3.67 -15.36 23.03
C ARG A 268 -3.38 -15.16 21.55
N LEU A 269 -2.77 -16.15 20.92
CA LEU A 269 -2.39 -16.13 19.51
C LEU A 269 -3.06 -17.27 18.74
N SER A 270 -3.64 -16.95 17.57
CA SER A 270 -3.90 -17.89 16.49
C SER A 270 -3.26 -17.36 15.21
N ALA A 271 -2.19 -17.99 14.75
CA ALA A 271 -1.50 -17.61 13.52
C ALA A 271 -1.57 -18.74 12.49
N LYS A 272 -2.01 -18.41 11.28
CA LYS A 272 -1.98 -19.28 10.10
C LYS A 272 -1.19 -18.61 9.00
N ILE A 273 -0.14 -19.27 8.55
CA ILE A 273 0.76 -18.78 7.51
C ILE A 273 0.72 -19.79 6.36
N ALA A 274 0.23 -19.36 5.21
CA ALA A 274 0.19 -20.12 3.98
C ALA A 274 0.97 -19.35 2.90
N GLY A 275 2.19 -19.80 2.61
CA GLY A 275 3.11 -19.09 1.73
C GLY A 275 4.49 -18.91 2.35
N SER A 276 5.06 -17.73 2.18
CA SER A 276 6.45 -17.41 2.53
C SER A 276 6.59 -16.14 3.37
N GLY A 277 5.48 -15.63 3.93
CA GLY A 277 5.51 -14.47 4.82
C GLY A 277 5.84 -14.88 6.25
N ASP A 278 6.49 -13.97 6.97
CA ASP A 278 7.05 -14.23 8.29
C ASP A 278 6.22 -13.61 9.41
N LEU A 279 6.38 -14.15 10.62
CA LEU A 279 5.78 -13.59 11.84
C LEU A 279 6.85 -13.34 12.88
N ASP A 280 7.02 -12.08 13.29
CA ASP A 280 7.82 -11.65 14.43
C ASP A 280 6.91 -11.14 15.56
N LEU A 281 6.86 -11.85 16.68
CA LEU A 281 6.00 -11.53 17.82
C LEU A 281 6.80 -11.44 19.11
N GLY A 282 6.70 -10.31 19.82
CA GLY A 282 7.43 -10.13 21.07
C GLY A 282 7.01 -11.11 22.16
N ILE A 283 5.73 -11.06 22.60
CA ILE A 283 5.26 -11.86 23.74
C ILE A 283 3.89 -12.53 23.49
N VAL A 284 3.76 -13.81 23.84
CA VAL A 284 2.48 -14.52 24.01
C VAL A 284 2.32 -14.91 25.48
N LYS A 285 1.42 -14.21 26.18
CA LYS A 285 1.33 -14.27 27.65
C LYS A 285 0.60 -15.50 28.19
N GLU A 286 -0.39 -16.02 27.47
CA GLU A 286 -1.25 -17.11 27.94
C GLU A 286 -1.12 -18.37 27.10
N SER A 287 -1.38 -18.31 25.79
CA SER A 287 -1.34 -19.48 24.90
C SER A 287 -1.24 -19.07 23.43
N GLY A 288 -0.56 -19.87 22.60
CA GLY A 288 -0.47 -19.61 21.16
C GLY A 288 -0.63 -20.87 20.32
N SER A 289 -1.36 -20.76 19.21
CA SER A 289 -1.46 -21.79 18.18
C SER A 289 -0.95 -21.25 16.86
N ILE A 290 0.08 -21.86 16.31
CA ILE A 290 0.74 -21.44 15.08
C ILE A 290 0.71 -22.60 14.08
N SER A 291 0.32 -22.30 12.84
CA SER A 291 0.31 -23.25 11.74
C SER A 291 0.99 -22.62 10.53
N VAL A 292 2.08 -23.22 10.06
CA VAL A 292 2.82 -22.80 8.87
C VAL A 292 2.68 -23.88 7.81
N SER A 293 2.24 -23.48 6.62
CA SER A 293 2.18 -24.32 5.41
C SER A 293 2.92 -23.59 4.29
N GLY A 294 4.19 -23.94 4.08
CA GLY A 294 5.08 -23.25 3.15
C GLY A 294 6.49 -23.08 3.72
N SER A 295 7.05 -21.90 3.52
CA SER A 295 8.44 -21.57 3.86
C SER A 295 8.60 -20.32 4.72
N GLY A 296 7.50 -19.77 5.24
CA GLY A 296 7.55 -18.61 6.13
C GLY A 296 8.02 -18.99 7.53
N ASP A 297 8.76 -18.09 8.16
CA ASP A 297 9.40 -18.29 9.46
C ASP A 297 8.60 -17.61 10.58
N VAL A 298 8.72 -18.17 11.79
CA VAL A 298 8.06 -17.63 12.98
C VAL A 298 9.08 -17.39 14.07
N SER A 299 9.17 -16.15 14.55
CA SER A 299 10.00 -15.75 15.67
C SER A 299 9.14 -15.23 16.82
N ILE A 300 9.36 -15.75 18.02
CA ILE A 300 8.70 -15.33 19.25
C ILE A 300 9.74 -15.02 20.31
N GLY A 301 9.65 -13.84 20.93
CA GLY A 301 10.49 -13.46 22.07
C GLY A 301 10.21 -14.33 23.30
N GLU A 302 9.03 -14.19 23.89
CA GLU A 302 8.57 -15.00 25.03
C GLU A 302 7.21 -15.62 24.75
N GLY A 303 7.07 -16.94 24.92
CA GLY A 303 5.83 -17.65 24.64
C GLY A 303 5.45 -18.63 25.73
N LYS A 304 4.26 -18.44 26.32
CA LYS A 304 3.64 -19.41 27.24
C LYS A 304 2.67 -20.31 26.49
N ASP A 305 2.73 -21.61 26.77
CA ASP A 305 1.80 -22.63 26.25
C ASP A 305 1.61 -22.55 24.72
N ILE A 306 2.69 -22.83 24.01
CA ILE A 306 2.74 -22.72 22.56
C ILE A 306 2.53 -24.08 21.89
N TYR A 307 1.62 -24.11 20.92
CA TYR A 307 1.48 -25.16 19.94
C TYR A 307 1.91 -24.64 18.58
N ALA A 308 2.85 -25.31 17.93
CA ALA A 308 3.31 -24.94 16.60
C ALA A 308 3.34 -26.15 15.66
N SER A 309 2.87 -25.96 14.43
CA SER A 309 2.83 -26.99 13.40
C SER A 309 3.39 -26.44 12.10
N VAL A 310 4.41 -27.09 11.55
CA VAL A 310 5.01 -26.75 10.26
C VAL A 310 4.79 -27.90 9.29
N ALA A 311 4.24 -27.58 8.12
CA ALA A 311 4.24 -28.44 6.95
C ALA A 311 5.01 -27.72 5.82
N GLY A 312 6.25 -28.11 5.60
CA GLY A 312 7.15 -27.44 4.66
C GLY A 312 8.55 -27.23 5.22
N SER A 313 9.12 -26.06 4.95
CA SER A 313 10.53 -25.73 5.23
C SER A 313 10.71 -24.50 6.12
N GLY A 314 9.63 -23.89 6.62
CA GLY A 314 9.72 -22.73 7.50
C GLY A 314 10.20 -23.09 8.90
N ASP A 315 10.92 -22.18 9.52
CA ASP A 315 11.55 -22.37 10.83
C ASP A 315 10.72 -21.72 11.95
N ILE A 316 10.84 -22.27 13.15
CA ILE A 316 10.23 -21.68 14.35
C ILE A 316 11.29 -21.42 15.41
N ASN A 317 11.38 -20.16 15.85
CA ASN A 317 12.29 -19.70 16.88
C ASN A 317 11.51 -19.13 18.06
N ILE A 318 11.64 -19.73 19.25
CA ILE A 318 11.07 -19.19 20.50
C ILE A 318 12.21 -18.92 21.47
N SER A 319 12.55 -17.65 21.69
CA SER A 319 13.71 -17.30 22.51
C SER A 319 13.52 -17.73 23.96
N LYS A 320 12.32 -17.56 24.52
CA LYS A 320 11.96 -17.97 25.88
C LYS A 320 10.59 -18.64 25.93
N ALA A 321 10.57 -19.97 25.87
CA ALA A 321 9.38 -20.77 26.05
C ALA A 321 9.10 -20.99 27.56
N VAL A 322 7.82 -20.91 27.95
CA VAL A 322 7.35 -21.03 29.34
C VAL A 322 6.21 -22.05 29.44
N ASN A 323 6.24 -22.87 30.49
CA ASN A 323 5.23 -23.87 30.84
C ASN A 323 5.14 -25.07 29.86
N SER A 324 4.58 -24.90 28.67
CA SER A 324 4.51 -25.98 27.67
C SER A 324 4.84 -25.53 26.26
N PHE A 325 5.46 -26.44 25.50
CA PHE A 325 5.71 -26.28 24.06
C PHE A 325 5.45 -27.61 23.34
N GLU A 326 4.50 -27.61 22.42
CA GLU A 326 4.26 -28.72 21.50
C GLU A 326 4.60 -28.27 20.08
N ALA A 327 5.54 -28.97 19.43
CA ALA A 327 5.93 -28.68 18.07
C ALA A 327 5.77 -29.92 17.17
N LYS A 328 5.17 -29.73 16.01
CA LYS A 328 5.04 -30.75 14.96
C LYS A 328 5.67 -30.26 13.67
N VAL A 329 6.54 -31.06 13.08
CA VAL A 329 7.18 -30.74 11.80
C VAL A 329 6.95 -31.88 10.82
N ALA A 330 6.40 -31.56 9.66
CA ALA A 330 6.36 -32.43 8.50
C ALA A 330 7.14 -31.75 7.36
N GLY A 331 8.40 -32.13 7.19
CA GLY A 331 9.29 -31.52 6.20
C GLY A 331 10.70 -31.31 6.72
N SER A 332 11.28 -30.15 6.38
CA SER A 332 12.70 -29.84 6.63
C SER A 332 12.92 -28.63 7.53
N GLY A 333 11.85 -27.98 8.02
CA GLY A 333 11.97 -26.82 8.90
C GLY A 333 12.59 -27.15 10.25
N ASP A 334 13.40 -26.25 10.76
CA ASP A 334 14.09 -26.36 12.04
C ASP A 334 13.31 -25.62 13.15
N ILE A 335 13.49 -26.10 14.37
CA ILE A 335 12.89 -25.48 15.56
C ILE A 335 13.97 -25.14 16.56
N CYS A 336 14.05 -23.87 16.97
CA CYS A 336 14.86 -23.45 18.10
C CYS A 336 13.96 -23.01 19.27
N ALA A 337 14.29 -23.46 20.49
CA ALA A 337 13.60 -23.00 21.68
C ALA A 337 14.57 -22.83 22.85
N GLY A 338 14.50 -21.68 23.54
CA GLY A 338 15.15 -21.45 24.84
C GLY A 338 14.13 -21.42 25.98
N GLY A 339 14.59 -21.30 27.22
CA GLY A 339 13.73 -21.04 28.38
C GLY A 339 13.48 -22.23 29.30
N GLN A 340 12.32 -22.25 29.96
CA GLN A 340 11.99 -23.25 30.98
C GLN A 340 10.58 -23.80 30.80
N LEU A 341 10.49 -25.10 30.56
CA LEU A 341 9.24 -25.81 30.32
C LEU A 341 8.98 -26.84 31.41
N GLU A 342 7.71 -27.01 31.76
CA GLU A 342 7.24 -28.20 32.46
C GLU A 342 7.08 -29.36 31.47
N LYS A 343 6.54 -29.08 30.27
CA LYS A 343 6.32 -30.11 29.24
C LYS A 343 6.81 -29.68 27.87
N LEU A 344 7.61 -30.53 27.24
CA LEU A 344 7.99 -30.43 25.83
C LEU A 344 7.44 -31.63 25.08
N LYS A 345 6.79 -31.38 23.94
CA LYS A 345 6.38 -32.44 23.02
C LYS A 345 6.85 -32.13 21.61
N LEU A 346 7.59 -33.05 21.00
CA LEU A 346 8.13 -32.91 19.65
C LEU A 346 7.68 -34.10 18.80
N ASP A 347 7.08 -33.83 17.65
CA ASP A 347 6.81 -34.83 16.60
C ASP A 347 7.38 -34.35 15.27
N ILE A 348 8.53 -34.90 14.89
CA ILE A 348 9.27 -34.50 13.68
C ILE A 348 9.24 -35.66 12.69
N CYS A 349 8.67 -35.41 11.52
CA CYS A 349 8.64 -36.30 10.38
C CYS A 349 9.38 -35.64 9.21
N GLY A 350 10.58 -36.14 8.89
CA GLY A 350 11.45 -35.57 7.85
C GLY A 350 12.87 -35.28 8.33
N SER A 351 13.47 -34.22 7.80
CA SER A 351 14.88 -33.86 8.05
C SER A 351 15.07 -32.68 8.99
N GLY A 352 13.98 -32.03 9.41
CA GLY A 352 14.04 -30.88 10.34
C GLY A 352 14.65 -31.25 11.68
N SER A 353 15.34 -30.30 12.29
CA SER A 353 16.10 -30.44 13.53
C SER A 353 15.47 -29.63 14.66
N PHE A 354 15.79 -30.01 15.90
CA PHE A 354 15.39 -29.26 17.09
C PHE A 354 16.61 -28.84 17.89
N ASN A 355 16.76 -27.54 18.11
CA ASN A 355 17.84 -26.94 18.89
C ASN A 355 17.31 -26.27 20.17
N GLY A 356 17.39 -27.00 21.27
CA GLY A 356 17.09 -26.55 22.62
C GLY A 356 18.33 -26.39 23.51
N LYS A 357 19.43 -25.85 22.98
CA LYS A 357 20.70 -25.65 23.74
C LYS A 357 20.58 -24.70 24.94
N GLU A 358 19.52 -23.91 25.00
CA GLU A 358 19.22 -23.00 26.12
C GLU A 358 17.90 -23.39 26.82
N LEU A 359 17.44 -24.63 26.62
CA LEU A 359 16.16 -25.13 27.12
C LEU A 359 16.32 -26.09 28.28
N ALA A 360 15.63 -25.79 29.39
CA ALA A 360 15.46 -26.72 30.49
C ALA A 360 14.00 -27.18 30.58
N VAL A 361 13.77 -28.49 30.54
CA VAL A 361 12.43 -29.08 30.57
C VAL A 361 12.27 -30.06 31.74
N SER A 362 11.10 -30.10 32.38
CA SER A 362 10.78 -31.11 33.38
C SER A 362 10.51 -32.48 32.75
N GLU A 363 9.55 -32.55 31.81
CA GLU A 363 9.14 -33.77 31.12
C GLU A 363 9.17 -33.58 29.59
N ALA A 364 9.82 -34.48 28.86
CA ALA A 364 9.92 -34.42 27.39
C ALA A 364 9.30 -35.67 26.72
N ASP A 365 8.47 -35.47 25.71
CA ASP A 365 7.98 -36.52 24.81
C ASP A 365 8.47 -36.23 23.39
N VAL A 366 9.43 -37.01 22.91
CA VAL A 366 10.12 -36.76 21.63
C VAL A 366 9.88 -37.92 20.69
N ARG A 367 9.35 -37.62 19.52
CA ARG A 367 9.20 -38.54 18.40
C ARG A 367 9.89 -37.96 17.17
N VAL A 368 10.77 -38.77 16.58
CA VAL A 368 11.47 -38.42 15.34
C VAL A 368 11.35 -39.59 14.36
N MET A 369 10.76 -39.32 13.21
CA MET A 369 10.68 -40.22 12.06
C MET A 369 11.44 -39.59 10.90
N GLY A 370 12.76 -39.78 10.87
CA GLY A 370 13.59 -39.26 9.79
C GLY A 370 15.06 -39.18 10.14
N SER A 371 15.72 -38.07 9.80
CA SER A 371 17.17 -37.88 10.00
C SER A 371 17.53 -36.60 10.76
N GLY A 372 16.53 -35.91 11.33
CA GLY A 372 16.74 -34.67 12.06
C GLY A 372 17.60 -34.82 13.31
N ASP A 373 18.26 -33.74 13.70
CA ASP A 373 19.11 -33.69 14.89
C ASP A 373 18.38 -32.99 16.05
N ILE A 374 18.36 -33.62 17.22
CA ILE A 374 17.67 -33.09 18.40
C ILE A 374 18.68 -32.83 19.51
N VAL A 375 18.73 -31.59 19.99
CA VAL A 375 19.57 -31.18 21.12
C VAL A 375 18.70 -30.52 22.18
N ILE A 376 18.83 -30.95 23.44
CA ILE A 376 18.18 -30.33 24.61
C ILE A 376 19.24 -30.10 25.69
N ASP A 377 19.27 -28.92 26.32
CA ASP A 377 20.27 -28.67 27.38
C ASP A 377 20.00 -29.50 28.63
N ARG A 378 18.80 -29.41 29.20
CA ARG A 378 18.50 -30.08 30.47
C ARG A 378 17.12 -30.73 30.50
N ILE A 379 17.07 -31.99 30.93
CA ILE A 379 15.82 -32.69 31.29
C ILE A 379 15.85 -32.99 32.78
N LYS A 380 14.88 -32.49 33.55
CA LYS A 380 14.88 -32.54 35.01
C LYS A 380 14.28 -33.81 35.60
N ARG A 381 13.25 -34.41 34.98
CA ARG A 381 12.53 -35.56 35.54
C ARG A 381 12.58 -36.79 34.64
N CYS A 382 12.01 -36.71 33.44
CA CYS A 382 11.97 -37.86 32.53
C CYS A 382 11.82 -37.46 31.07
N SER A 383 12.13 -38.40 30.19
CA SER A 383 11.88 -38.30 28.75
C SER A 383 11.32 -39.62 28.19
N THR A 384 10.40 -39.51 27.23
CA THR A 384 9.99 -40.61 26.35
C THR A 384 10.51 -40.34 24.95
N GLU A 385 11.25 -41.29 24.39
CA GLU A 385 12.03 -41.08 23.16
C GLU A 385 11.67 -42.16 22.13
N ARG A 386 11.11 -41.76 20.98
CA ARG A 386 10.73 -42.64 19.86
C ARG A 386 11.47 -42.18 18.61
N LEU A 387 12.66 -42.76 18.40
CA LEU A 387 13.66 -42.25 17.47
C LEU A 387 13.90 -43.22 16.31
N SER A 388 14.03 -42.69 15.09
CA SER A 388 14.53 -43.44 13.93
C SER A 388 16.02 -43.74 14.05
N LYS A 389 16.52 -44.76 13.34
CA LYS A 389 17.93 -45.17 13.40
C LYS A 389 18.93 -44.09 12.90
N ASN A 390 18.46 -43.15 12.10
CA ASN A 390 19.30 -42.17 11.40
C ASN A 390 19.21 -40.76 12.00
N CYS A 391 18.49 -40.58 13.11
CA CYS A 391 18.44 -39.29 13.80
C CYS A 391 19.51 -39.23 14.90
N SER A 392 20.00 -38.04 15.23
CA SER A 392 20.79 -37.83 16.42
C SER A 392 19.94 -37.22 17.54
N TYR A 393 20.16 -37.68 18.77
CA TYR A 393 19.47 -37.16 19.94
C TYR A 393 20.46 -36.97 21.08
N LYS A 394 20.59 -35.73 21.56
CA LYS A 394 21.54 -35.35 22.60
C LYS A 394 20.86 -34.53 23.69
N VAL A 395 21.10 -34.95 24.93
CA VAL A 395 20.72 -34.19 26.14
C VAL A 395 21.98 -33.87 26.91
N ASN A 396 22.27 -32.58 27.15
CA ASN A 396 23.53 -32.20 27.81
C ASN A 396 23.53 -32.55 29.31
N LYS A 397 22.38 -32.41 29.99
CA LYS A 397 22.22 -32.61 31.44
C LYS A 397 20.93 -33.39 31.73
N ARG A 398 21.05 -34.53 32.39
CA ARG A 398 19.91 -35.29 32.92
C ARG A 398 19.88 -35.19 34.44
N GLY A 399 18.70 -34.90 34.98
CA GLY A 399 18.42 -34.79 36.42
C GLY A 399 18.25 -36.12 37.12
#